data_AF-A0A925YJH5-F1
#
_entry.id   AF-A0A925YJH5-F1
#
_cell.length_a   1.000
_cell.length_b   1.000
_cell.length_c   1.000
_cell.angle_alpha   90.00
_cell.angle_beta   90.00
_cell.angle_gamma   90.00
#
_symmetry.space_group_name_H-M   'P 1'
#
loop_
_entity.id
_entity.type
_entity.pdbx_description
1 polymer ?
#
loop_
_entity_poly.entity_id
_entity_poly.type
_entity_poly.pdbx_seq_one_letter_code
_entity_poly.pdbx_strand_id
1 'polypeptide(L)'
;MAAIAVGAGGGCAGRQLAVSVQEVRLRAKEARDNGALRCAPRELALAETNAVFAQGELDQGDYFRAREHQQIADDNARQALRLSPRDKCVGLPQPGDRDRDGIKDPADRCPTDAEDRDDFEDTDGC
;
A
#
# COMPACT_ATOMS: atom_id res chain seq x y z
N MET A 1 -46.17 -10.48 -11.36
CA MET A 1 -45.78 -9.29 -10.58
C MET A 1 -44.40 -8.88 -11.03
N ALA A 2 -44.30 -7.73 -11.71
CA ALA A 2 -43.03 -7.23 -12.24
C ALA A 2 -42.22 -6.61 -11.10
N ALA A 3 -41.01 -7.13 -10.87
CA ALA A 3 -40.04 -6.49 -10.00
C ALA A 3 -39.43 -5.30 -10.76
N ILE A 4 -39.76 -4.09 -10.33
CA ILE A 4 -39.10 -2.86 -10.76
C ILE A 4 -37.71 -2.88 -10.14
N ALA A 5 -36.70 -3.26 -10.92
CA ALA A 5 -35.31 -3.07 -10.53
C ALA A 5 -35.00 -1.57 -10.60
N VAL A 6 -34.83 -0.96 -9.43
CA VAL A 6 -34.41 0.42 -9.27
C VAL A 6 -33.06 0.61 -9.95
N GLY A 7 -33.04 1.38 -11.04
CA GLY A 7 -31.82 1.79 -11.71
C GLY A 7 -31.00 2.70 -10.81
N ALA A 8 -29.86 2.22 -10.32
CA ALA A 8 -28.84 3.03 -9.67
C ALA A 8 -28.05 3.82 -10.73
N GLY A 9 -28.67 4.87 -11.27
CA GLY A 9 -28.05 5.78 -12.25
C GLY A 9 -27.19 6.86 -11.58
N GLY A 10 -25.89 6.88 -11.90
CA GLY A 10 -25.12 8.11 -12.11
C GLY A 10 -24.24 8.68 -10.98
N GLY A 11 -24.51 8.38 -9.70
CA GLY A 11 -23.81 9.06 -8.59
C GLY A 11 -22.60 8.35 -7.95
N CYS A 12 -22.43 7.04 -8.18
CA CYS A 12 -21.50 6.23 -7.38
C CYS A 12 -20.08 6.13 -7.95
N ALA A 13 -19.87 6.41 -9.25
CA ALA A 13 -18.59 6.14 -9.90
C ALA A 13 -17.42 6.95 -9.32
N GLY A 14 -17.66 8.22 -8.97
CA GLY A 14 -16.64 9.08 -8.35
C GLY A 14 -16.27 8.65 -6.93
N ARG A 15 -17.28 8.32 -6.10
CA ARG A 15 -17.05 7.84 -4.72
C ARG A 15 -16.37 6.47 -4.70
N GLN A 16 -16.72 5.60 -5.63
CA GLN A 16 -16.08 4.29 -5.79
C GLN A 16 -14.62 4.43 -6.22
N LEU A 17 -14.32 5.37 -7.12
CA LEU A 17 -12.94 5.68 -7.52
C LEU A 17 -12.13 6.22 -6.34
N ALA A 18 -12.70 7.10 -5.51
CA ALA A 18 -12.02 7.60 -4.31
C ALA A 18 -11.67 6.48 -3.32
N VAL A 19 -12.58 5.54 -3.07
CA VAL A 19 -12.30 4.35 -2.24
C VAL A 19 -11.19 3.51 -2.86
N SER A 20 -11.21 3.30 -4.18
CA SER A 20 -10.17 2.55 -4.88
C SER A 20 -8.79 3.22 -4.78
N VAL A 21 -8.70 4.54 -4.89
CA VAL A 21 -7.43 5.28 -4.69
C VAL A 21 -6.89 5.05 -3.27
N GLN A 22 -7.75 5.09 -2.25
CA GLN A 22 -7.33 4.81 -0.86
C GLN A 22 -6.86 3.36 -0.68
N GLU A 23 -7.55 2.39 -1.28
CA GLU A 23 -7.13 0.98 -1.27
C GLU A 23 -5.75 0.78 -1.92
N VAL A 24 -5.48 1.47 -3.05
CA VAL A 24 -4.16 1.44 -3.70
C VAL A 24 -3.07 2.02 -2.80
N ARG A 25 -3.36 3.10 -2.06
CA ARG A 25 -2.42 3.66 -1.08
C ARG A 25 -2.09 2.67 0.03
N LEU A 26 -3.08 1.91 0.51
CA LEU A 26 -2.87 0.86 1.51
C LEU A 26 -1.98 -0.27 0.95
N ARG A 27 -2.23 -0.72 -0.30
CA ARG A 27 -1.36 -1.71 -0.97
C ARG A 27 0.08 -1.21 -1.12
N ALA A 28 0.25 0.06 -1.49
CA ALA A 28 1.58 0.66 -1.61
C ALA A 28 2.29 0.75 -0.25
N LYS A 29 1.55 1.10 0.82
CA LYS A 29 2.07 1.05 2.20
C LYS A 29 2.53 -0.37 2.56
N GLU A 30 1.68 -1.37 2.36
CA GLU A 30 2.01 -2.79 2.60
C GLU A 30 3.25 -3.24 1.80
N ALA A 31 3.39 -2.81 0.54
CA ALA A 31 4.59 -3.11 -0.26
C ALA A 31 5.85 -2.47 0.35
N ARG A 32 5.78 -1.18 0.73
CA ARG A 32 6.89 -0.49 1.41
C ARG A 32 7.29 -1.24 2.69
N ASP A 33 6.29 -1.64 3.45
CA ASP A 33 6.39 -2.37 4.70
C ASP A 33 7.02 -3.76 4.52
N ASN A 34 6.71 -4.43 3.41
CA ASN A 34 7.38 -5.65 2.96
C ASN A 34 8.78 -5.42 2.35
N GLY A 35 9.37 -4.23 2.53
CA GLY A 35 10.73 -3.94 2.07
C GLY A 35 10.83 -3.65 0.57
N ALA A 36 9.75 -3.23 -0.09
CA ALA A 36 9.77 -2.90 -1.52
C ALA A 36 10.77 -1.78 -1.88
N LEU A 37 11.19 -0.93 -0.93
CA LEU A 37 12.29 0.02 -1.15
C LEU A 37 13.60 -0.65 -1.58
N ARG A 38 13.81 -1.93 -1.21
CA ARG A 38 14.98 -2.72 -1.60
C ARG A 38 14.69 -3.58 -2.82
N CYS A 39 13.56 -4.30 -2.81
CA CYS A 39 13.26 -5.31 -3.82
C CYS A 39 12.50 -4.80 -5.06
N ALA A 40 11.72 -3.74 -4.93
CA ALA A 40 10.87 -3.20 -6.00
C ALA A 40 10.76 -1.66 -5.94
N PRO A 41 11.89 -0.92 -5.90
CA PRO A 41 11.87 0.52 -5.65
C PRO A 41 11.16 1.30 -6.78
N ARG A 42 11.28 0.83 -8.02
CA ARG A 42 10.66 1.47 -9.18
C ARG A 42 9.15 1.35 -9.12
N GLU A 43 8.65 0.15 -8.87
CA GLU A 43 7.22 -0.16 -8.81
C GLU A 43 6.58 0.56 -7.63
N LEU A 44 7.21 0.53 -6.45
CA LEU A 44 6.74 1.27 -5.28
C LEU A 44 6.64 2.78 -5.57
N ALA A 45 7.68 3.37 -6.18
CA ALA A 45 7.68 4.80 -6.50
C ALA A 45 6.56 5.18 -7.49
N LEU A 46 6.35 4.36 -8.52
CA LEU A 46 5.26 4.57 -9.49
C LEU A 46 3.89 4.42 -8.84
N ALA A 47 3.72 3.44 -7.95
CA ALA A 47 2.48 3.23 -7.20
C ALA A 47 2.12 4.45 -6.35
N GLU A 48 3.05 4.90 -5.51
CA GLU A 48 2.82 6.03 -4.58
C GLU A 48 2.58 7.34 -5.32
N THR A 49 3.42 7.63 -6.31
CA THR A 49 3.36 8.89 -7.06
C THR A 49 2.02 9.01 -7.81
N ASN A 50 1.60 7.94 -8.49
CA ASN A 50 0.31 7.95 -9.19
C ASN A 50 -0.87 7.94 -8.22
N ALA A 51 -0.77 7.30 -7.06
CA ALA A 51 -1.83 7.39 -6.06
C ALA A 51 -2.01 8.83 -5.53
N VAL A 52 -0.92 9.58 -5.37
CA VAL A 52 -0.95 11.01 -5.02
C VAL A 52 -1.58 11.84 -6.13
N PHE A 53 -1.19 11.63 -7.39
CA PHE A 53 -1.81 12.32 -8.52
C PHE A 53 -3.30 11.98 -8.65
N ALA A 54 -3.68 10.71 -8.52
CA ALA A 54 -5.07 10.28 -8.57
C ALA A 54 -5.92 10.98 -7.49
N GLN A 55 -5.40 11.08 -6.26
CA GLN A 55 -6.07 11.81 -5.19
C GLN A 55 -6.19 13.31 -5.52
N GLY A 56 -5.12 13.94 -5.97
CA GLY A 56 -5.13 15.36 -6.32
C GLY A 56 -6.09 15.70 -7.46
N GLU A 57 -6.22 14.83 -8.46
CA GLU A 57 -7.18 14.98 -9.56
C GLU A 57 -8.63 14.77 -9.05
N LEU A 58 -8.87 13.81 -8.15
CA LEU A 58 -10.18 13.65 -7.49
C LEU A 58 -10.58 14.88 -6.67
N ASP A 59 -9.64 15.45 -5.92
CA ASP A 59 -9.87 16.64 -5.10
C ASP A 59 -10.24 17.86 -5.97
N GLN A 60 -9.74 17.90 -7.21
CA GLN A 60 -10.07 18.90 -8.22
C GLN A 60 -11.33 18.57 -9.04
N GLY A 61 -11.93 17.39 -8.84
CA GLY A 61 -13.10 16.92 -9.57
C GLY A 61 -12.80 16.35 -10.96
N ASP A 62 -11.53 16.09 -11.30
CA ASP A 62 -11.14 15.45 -12.56
C ASP A 62 -11.13 13.91 -12.42
N TYR A 63 -12.30 13.32 -12.63
CA TYR A 63 -12.49 11.87 -12.50
C TYR A 63 -11.75 11.04 -13.55
N PHE A 64 -11.52 11.59 -14.75
CA PHE A 64 -10.93 10.82 -15.85
C PHE A 64 -9.42 10.71 -15.68
N ARG A 65 -8.73 11.83 -15.39
CA ARG A 65 -7.31 11.81 -15.06
C ARG A 65 -7.05 11.05 -13.77
N ALA A 66 -7.92 11.21 -12.76
CA ALA A 66 -7.84 10.41 -11.55
C ALA A 66 -7.87 8.90 -11.81
N ARG A 67 -8.74 8.43 -12.71
CA ARG A 67 -8.85 7.00 -13.05
C ARG A 67 -7.60 6.49 -13.75
N GLU A 68 -7.02 7.28 -14.66
CA GLU A 68 -5.78 6.92 -15.36
C GLU A 68 -4.63 6.72 -14.35
N HIS A 69 -4.44 7.70 -13.46
CA HIS A 69 -3.45 7.58 -12.39
C HIS A 69 -3.76 6.42 -11.43
N GLN A 70 -5.03 6.21 -11.08
CA GLN A 70 -5.42 5.10 -10.20
C GLN A 70 -5.05 3.74 -10.80
N GLN A 71 -5.25 3.53 -12.11
CA GLN A 71 -4.90 2.27 -12.78
C GLN A 71 -3.39 2.04 -12.78
N ILE A 72 -2.62 3.07 -13.15
CA ILE A 72 -1.14 3.00 -13.10
C ILE A 72 -0.68 2.69 -11.66
N ALA A 73 -1.29 3.34 -10.67
CA ALA A 73 -0.95 3.15 -9.28
C ALA A 73 -1.26 1.71 -8.80
N ASP A 74 -2.44 1.17 -9.14
CA ASP A 74 -2.85 -0.18 -8.73
C ASP A 74 -1.97 -1.26 -9.35
N ASP A 75 -1.69 -1.16 -10.65
CA ASP A 75 -0.84 -2.13 -11.36
C ASP A 75 0.57 -2.17 -10.75
N ASN A 76 1.14 -1.00 -10.46
CA ASN A 76 2.46 -0.90 -9.83
C ASN A 76 2.43 -1.34 -8.37
N ALA A 77 1.38 -1.05 -7.60
CA ALA A 77 1.26 -1.50 -6.21
C ALA A 77 1.20 -3.04 -6.13
N ARG A 78 0.39 -3.67 -6.99
CA ARG A 78 0.34 -5.14 -7.11
C ARG A 78 1.68 -5.72 -7.54
N GLN A 79 2.37 -5.07 -8.46
CA GLN A 79 3.69 -5.51 -8.91
C GLN A 79 4.72 -5.39 -7.80
N ALA A 80 4.72 -4.29 -7.05
CA ALA A 80 5.59 -4.07 -5.90
C ALA A 80 5.39 -5.19 -4.87
N LEU A 81 4.16 -5.45 -4.42
CA LEU A 81 3.83 -6.55 -3.49
C LEU A 81 4.35 -7.91 -3.95
N ARG A 82 4.14 -8.23 -5.24
CA ARG A 82 4.59 -9.51 -5.81
C ARG A 82 6.12 -9.64 -5.84
N LEU A 83 6.82 -8.54 -6.05
CA LEU A 83 8.28 -8.50 -6.12
C LEU A 83 8.93 -8.34 -4.74
N SER A 84 8.17 -7.92 -3.72
CA SER A 84 8.62 -7.73 -2.35
C SER A 84 7.96 -8.73 -1.38
N PRO A 85 8.25 -10.04 -1.48
CA PRO A 85 7.84 -10.96 -0.44
C PRO A 85 8.60 -10.64 0.86
N ARG A 86 7.86 -10.51 1.97
CA ARG A 86 8.36 -9.98 3.26
C ARG A 86 9.63 -10.69 3.72
N ASP A 87 9.63 -12.03 3.69
CA ASP A 87 10.74 -12.90 4.12
C ASP A 87 12.06 -12.68 3.39
N LYS A 88 12.05 -12.05 2.21
CA LYS A 88 13.25 -11.83 1.38
C LYS A 88 13.68 -10.38 1.33
N CYS A 89 12.75 -9.47 1.61
CA CYS A 89 12.91 -8.04 1.36
C CYS A 89 12.96 -7.23 2.66
N VAL A 90 12.39 -7.78 3.73
CA VAL A 90 12.59 -7.39 5.12
C VAL A 90 13.57 -8.41 5.74
N GLY A 91 14.53 -7.96 6.57
CA GLY A 91 15.37 -8.92 7.29
C GLY A 91 16.61 -9.49 6.62
N LEU A 92 17.23 -8.79 5.67
CA LEU A 92 18.63 -9.09 5.35
C LEU A 92 19.46 -9.03 6.65
N PRO A 93 20.46 -9.91 6.86
CA PRO A 93 21.27 -9.89 8.07
C PRO A 93 21.91 -8.51 8.26
N GLN A 94 21.31 -7.70 9.13
CA GLN A 94 21.79 -6.38 9.47
C GLN A 94 22.55 -6.52 10.79
N PRO A 95 23.78 -5.97 10.90
CA PRO A 95 24.50 -5.99 12.16
C PRO A 95 23.68 -5.29 13.25
N GLY A 96 23.33 -6.05 14.29
CA GLY A 96 22.53 -5.57 15.42
C GLY A 96 21.03 -5.50 15.14
N ASP A 97 20.49 -6.43 14.35
CA ASP A 97 19.07 -6.70 14.10
C ASP A 97 18.92 -8.23 14.14
N ARG A 98 18.58 -8.76 15.32
CA ARG A 98 18.76 -10.19 15.65
C ARG A 98 17.60 -11.08 15.18
N ASP A 99 16.37 -10.60 15.23
CA ASP A 99 15.19 -11.28 14.68
C ASP A 99 14.92 -10.95 13.22
N ARG A 100 15.62 -9.94 12.67
CA ARG A 100 15.62 -9.61 11.24
C ARG A 100 14.28 -9.04 10.80
N ASP A 101 13.62 -8.27 11.62
CA ASP A 101 12.42 -7.54 11.22
C ASP A 101 12.74 -6.18 10.58
N GLY A 102 14.02 -5.77 10.60
CA GLY A 102 14.52 -4.53 10.01
C GLY A 102 14.71 -3.38 11.01
N ILE A 103 14.37 -3.58 12.28
CA ILE A 103 14.63 -2.67 13.40
C ILE A 103 15.95 -3.11 14.06
N LYS A 104 16.75 -2.15 14.54
CA LYS A 104 18.00 -2.50 15.23
C LYS A 104 17.71 -2.82 16.70
N ASP A 105 18.37 -3.82 17.28
CA ASP A 105 18.30 -4.22 18.70
C ASP A 105 18.24 -3.02 19.69
N PRO A 106 18.96 -1.89 19.51
CA PRO A 106 18.87 -0.75 20.45
C PRO A 106 17.62 0.11 20.33
N ALA A 107 16.91 0.02 19.20
CA ALA A 107 15.68 0.73 18.88
C ALA A 107 14.43 -0.16 18.94
N ASP A 108 14.62 -1.45 19.22
CA ASP A 108 13.61 -2.49 19.28
C ASP A 108 13.32 -2.87 20.75
N ARG A 109 12.03 -2.97 21.13
CA ARG A 109 11.64 -3.41 22.47
C ARG A 109 11.75 -4.91 22.67
N CYS A 110 11.67 -5.71 21.62
CA CYS A 110 11.83 -7.15 21.66
C CYS A 110 12.86 -7.62 20.61
N PRO A 111 14.17 -7.42 20.87
CA PRO A 111 15.28 -7.76 19.95
C PRO A 111 15.45 -9.24 19.57
N THR A 112 14.50 -10.11 19.91
CA THR A 112 14.52 -11.54 19.58
C THR A 112 13.22 -12.01 18.95
N ASP A 113 12.18 -11.17 18.93
CA ASP A 113 10.84 -11.49 18.48
C ASP A 113 10.49 -10.47 17.40
N ALA A 114 10.46 -10.93 16.14
CA ALA A 114 10.15 -10.04 15.02
C ALA A 114 8.73 -9.46 15.15
N GLU A 115 8.59 -8.16 14.90
CA GLU A 115 7.33 -7.42 14.87
C GLU A 115 6.18 -8.17 14.15
N ASP A 116 5.02 -8.28 14.80
CA ASP A 116 3.76 -8.71 14.20
C ASP A 116 2.85 -7.51 13.87
N ARG A 117 2.78 -7.14 12.58
CA ARG A 117 1.92 -6.03 12.10
C ARG A 117 0.44 -6.39 12.10
N ASP A 118 -0.17 -6.47 13.26
CA ASP A 118 -1.60 -6.78 13.44
C ASP A 118 -2.46 -5.54 13.79
N ASP A 119 -1.88 -4.34 13.63
CA ASP A 119 -2.42 -3.03 14.01
C ASP A 119 -2.44 -2.78 15.54
N PHE A 120 -1.79 -3.63 16.34
CA PHE A 120 -1.57 -3.44 17.77
C PHE A 120 -0.07 -3.34 18.08
N GLU A 121 0.33 -2.23 18.69
CA GLU A 121 1.72 -2.01 19.17
C GLU A 121 2.86 -2.02 18.12
N ASP A 122 2.61 -2.19 16.81
CA ASP A 122 3.53 -2.14 15.63
C ASP A 122 4.67 -1.08 15.63
N THR A 123 4.59 -0.05 16.47
CA THR A 123 5.63 0.98 16.58
C THR A 123 6.75 0.64 17.56
N ASP A 124 6.61 -0.41 18.35
CA ASP A 124 7.55 -0.73 19.41
C ASP A 124 8.55 -1.84 19.09
N GLY A 125 8.38 -2.46 17.92
CA GLY A 125 9.23 -3.53 17.39
C GLY A 125 8.74 -4.92 17.76
N CYS A 126 7.66 -4.98 18.53
CA CYS A 126 6.83 -6.15 18.76
C CYS A 126 5.53 -5.94 17.96
#